data_AF-A0A2K8ZAG6-F1
#
_entry.id   AF-A0A2K8ZAG6-F1
#
_cell.length_a   1.000
_cell.length_b   1.000
_cell.length_c   1.000
_cell.angle_alpha   90.00
_cell.angle_beta   90.00
_cell.angle_gamma   90.00
#
_symmetry.space_group_name_H-M   'P 1'
#
loop_
_entity.id
_entity.type
_entity.pdbx_description
1 polymer ?
#
loop_
_entity_poly.entity_id
_entity_poly.type
_entity_poly.pdbx_seq_one_letter_code
_entity_poly.pdbx_strand_id
1 'polypeptide(L)' 'MKITHEGKELAPCIVSKAKYALELKDQSPCNQNPCSEAYWEKTVVIVGRHYNLDDNTINNAIEMYNDLFLG' A
#
# COMPACT_ATOMS: atom_id res chain seq x y z
N MET A 1 -0.43 6.75 13.87
CA MET A 1 0.19 7.75 12.97
C MET A 1 -0.53 7.69 11.64
N LYS A 2 -0.96 8.83 11.09
CA LYS A 2 -1.73 8.88 9.84
C LYS A 2 -0.79 9.21 8.68
N ILE A 3 -0.88 8.46 7.58
CA ILE A 3 -0.06 8.71 6.38
C ILE A 3 -0.83 9.68 5.50
N THR A 4 -0.17 10.77 5.10
CA THR A 4 -0.78 11.87 4.34
C THR A 4 -0.10 12.06 2.99
N HIS A 5 -0.87 12.42 1.97
CA HIS A 5 -0.39 12.87 0.67
C HIS A 5 -1.00 14.25 0.38
N GLU A 6 -0.17 15.26 0.11
CA GLU A 6 -0.63 16.64 -0.18
C GLU A 6 -1.59 17.21 0.88
N GLY A 7 -1.36 16.89 2.16
CA GLY A 7 -2.22 17.32 3.27
C GLY A 7 -3.54 16.55 3.40
N LYS A 8 -3.81 15.56 2.56
CA LYS A 8 -4.96 14.65 2.68
C LYS A 8 -4.55 13.31 3.26
N GLU A 9 -5.39 12.76 4.15
CA GLU A 9 -5.17 11.44 4.73
C GLU A 9 -5.40 10.35 3.69
N LEU A 10 -4.46 9.41 3.57
CA LEU A 10 -4.66 8.22 2.75
C LEU A 10 -5.69 7.30 3.39
N ALA A 11 -6.46 6.59 2.55
CA ALA A 11 -7.48 5.66 3.02
C ALA A 11 -6.86 4.59 3.93
N PRO A 12 -7.29 4.45 5.20
CA PRO A 12 -6.66 3.53 6.15
C PRO A 12 -6.66 2.07 5.71
N CYS A 13 -7.71 1.65 4.99
CA CYS A 13 -7.83 0.30 4.44
C CYS A 13 -6.75 0.00 3.38
N ILE A 14 -6.44 0.97 2.52
CA ILE A 14 -5.44 0.85 1.46
C ILE A 14 -4.03 0.95 2.06
N VAL A 15 -3.81 1.84 3.03
CA VAL A 15 -2.55 1.89 3.79
C VAL A 15 -2.27 0.56 4.49
N SER A 16 -3.30 -0.06 5.09
CA SER A 16 -3.17 -1.37 5.72
C SER A 16 -2.80 -2.45 4.71
N LYS A 17 -3.35 -2.42 3.48
CA LYS A 17 -2.94 -3.31 2.38
C LYS A 17 -1.48 -3.05 1.95
N ALA A 18 -1.09 -1.79 1.77
CA ALA A 18 0.27 -1.43 1.39
C ALA A 18 1.29 -1.90 2.45
N LYS A 19 0.98 -1.78 3.74
CA LYS A 19 1.84 -2.32 4.81
C LYS A 19 1.99 -3.84 4.76
N TYR A 20 0.95 -4.57 4.36
CA TYR A 20 1.05 -6.01 4.17
C TYR A 20 1.93 -6.35 2.96
N ALA A 21 1.70 -5.68 1.83
CA ALA A 21 2.46 -5.88 0.60
C ALA A 21 3.95 -5.54 0.76
N LEU A 22 4.26 -4.54 1.61
CA LEU A 22 5.62 -4.14 1.95
C LEU A 22 6.25 -4.96 3.08
N GLU A 23 5.64 -6.06 3.50
CA GLU A 23 6.11 -6.94 4.58
C GLU A 23 6.31 -6.23 5.94
N LEU A 24 5.65 -5.08 6.13
CA LEU A 24 5.67 -4.31 7.38
C LEU A 24 4.69 -4.87 8.42
N LYS A 25 3.88 -5.86 8.04
CA LYS A 25 3.00 -6.62 8.94
C LYS A 25 2.68 -7.99 8.33
N ASP A 26 2.47 -8.98 9.20
CA ASP A 26 2.17 -10.36 8.79
C ASP A 26 0.69 -10.60 8.50
N GLN A 27 -0.19 -9.78 9.07
CA GLN A 27 -1.64 -10.03 8.98
C GLN A 27 -2.20 -9.51 7.66
N SER A 28 -2.68 -10.44 6.83
CA SER A 28 -3.40 -10.11 5.60
C SER A 28 -4.65 -9.26 5.89
N PRO A 29 -4.83 -8.12 5.20
CA PRO A 29 -6.00 -7.27 5.35
C PRO A 29 -7.27 -7.94 4.80
N CYS A 30 -8.28 -8.13 5.64
CA CYS A 30 -9.57 -8.75 5.23
C CYS A 30 -10.50 -7.82 4.43
N ASN A 31 -10.08 -6.60 4.07
CA ASN A 31 -10.98 -5.65 3.42
C ASN A 31 -10.95 -5.81 1.88
N GLN A 32 -12.13 -5.82 1.27
CA GLN A 32 -12.30 -5.91 -0.19
C GLN A 32 -12.48 -4.54 -0.84
N ASN A 33 -12.12 -3.45 -0.15
CA ASN A 33 -12.31 -2.11 -0.70
C ASN A 33 -11.48 -1.99 -1.99
N PRO A 34 -12.12 -1.75 -3.14
CA PRO A 34 -11.40 -1.55 -4.38
C PRO A 34 -10.70 -0.20 -4.33
N CYS A 35 -9.53 -0.11 -4.97
CA CYS A 35 -8.91 1.16 -5.31
C CYS A 35 -8.38 1.07 -6.73
N SER A 36 -8.14 2.21 -7.39
CA SER A 36 -7.50 2.17 -8.70
C SER A 36 -6.02 1.80 -8.57
N GLU A 37 -5.48 1.15 -9.59
CA GLU A 37 -4.06 0.80 -9.67
C GLU A 37 -3.15 2.03 -9.48
N ALA A 38 -3.48 3.16 -10.10
CA ALA A 38 -2.73 4.40 -9.93
C ALA A 38 -2.77 4.95 -8.48
N TYR A 39 -3.85 4.70 -7.73
CA TYR A 39 -3.92 5.07 -6.32
C TYR A 39 -3.14 4.10 -5.43
N TRP A 40 -3.17 2.81 -5.77
CA TRP A 40 -2.38 1.77 -5.13
C TRP A 40 -0.89 2.07 -5.24
N GLU A 41 -0.40 2.28 -6.46
CA GLU A 41 1.02 2.58 -6.74
C GLU A 41 1.52 3.74 -5.90
N LYS A 42 0.79 4.87 -5.96
CA LYS A 42 1.11 6.06 -5.14
C LYS A 42 1.13 5.75 -3.66
N THR A 43 0.16 4.99 -3.16
CA THR A 43 0.08 4.64 -1.74
C THR A 43 1.27 3.79 -1.31
N VAL A 44 1.62 2.76 -2.09
CA VAL A 44 2.77 1.88 -1.82
C VAL A 44 4.06 2.68 -1.81
N VAL A 45 4.28 3.56 -2.80
CA VAL A 45 5.47 4.43 -2.83
C VAL A 45 5.56 5.32 -1.60
N ILE A 46 4.47 6.00 -1.23
CA ILE A 46 4.45 6.89 -0.06
C ILE A 46 4.74 6.11 1.23
N VAL A 47 4.11 4.95 1.41
CA VAL A 47 4.32 4.10 2.58
C VAL A 47 5.76 3.57 2.60
N GLY A 48 6.25 3.02 1.49
CA GLY A 48 7.60 2.47 1.40
C GLY A 48 8.68 3.51 1.69
N ARG A 49 8.57 4.71 1.10
CA ARG A 49 9.48 5.82 1.38
C ARG A 49 9.39 6.30 2.82
N HIS A 50 8.20 6.33 3.42
CA HIS A 50 8.03 6.68 4.84
C HIS A 50 8.77 5.71 5.77
N TYR A 51 8.86 4.43 5.39
CA TYR A 51 9.59 3.40 6.12
C TYR A 51 11.03 3.17 5.62
N ASN A 52 11.54 4.02 4.72
CA ASN A 52 12.88 3.92 4.11
C ASN A 52 13.17 2.56 3.44
N LEU A 53 12.15 1.96 2.81
CA LEU A 53 12.31 0.73 2.04
C LEU A 53 12.98 1.01 0.69
N ASP A 54 13.69 0.00 0.17
CA ASP A 54 14.35 0.05 -1.12
C ASP A 54 13.36 -0.09 -2.29
N ASP A 55 13.82 0.29 -3.47
CA ASP A 55 12.98 0.34 -4.68
C ASP A 55 12.50 -1.04 -5.11
N ASN A 56 13.26 -2.11 -4.86
CA ASN A 56 12.82 -3.46 -5.23
C ASN A 56 11.65 -3.89 -4.36
N THR A 57 11.73 -3.65 -3.05
CA THR A 57 10.62 -3.93 -2.12
C THR A 57 9.36 -3.15 -2.50
N ILE A 58 9.52 -1.86 -2.86
CA ILE A 58 8.40 -1.01 -3.30
C ILE A 58 7.79 -1.53 -4.61
N ASN A 59 8.61 -1.87 -5.61
CA ASN A 59 8.15 -2.36 -6.91
C ASN A 59 7.43 -3.70 -6.80
N ASN A 60 7.97 -4.64 -6.01
CA ASN A 60 7.31 -5.91 -5.74
C ASN A 60 5.92 -5.70 -5.12
N ALA A 61 5.80 -4.78 -4.15
CA ALA A 61 4.52 -4.47 -3.52
C ALA A 61 3.53 -3.79 -4.48
N ILE A 62 4.00 -3.02 -5.47
CA ILE A 62 3.14 -2.43 -6.53
C ILE A 62 2.52 -3.55 -7.37
N GLU A 63 3.31 -4.55 -7.77
CA GLU A 63 2.86 -5.68 -8.60
C GLU A 63 1.80 -6.57 -7.92
N MET A 64 1.73 -6.55 -6.58
CA MET A 64 0.72 -7.29 -5.81
C MET A 64 -0.72 -6.75 -5.95
N TYR A 65 -0.96 -5.73 -6.78
CA TYR A 65 -2.30 -5.15 -6.98
C TYR A 65 -3.34 -6.20 -7.39
N ASN A 66 -3.03 -7.04 -8.38
CA ASN A 66 -3.99 -8.03 -8.89
C ASN A 66 -4.36 -9.04 -7.80
N ASP A 67 -3.36 -9.55 -7.06
CA ASP A 67 -3.57 -10.53 -5.99
C ASP A 67 -4.40 -9.95 -4.83
N LEU A 68 -4.26 -8.65 -4.53
CA LEU A 68 -4.92 -8.00 -3.40
C LEU A 68 -6.29 -7.39 -3.70
N PHE A 69 -6.64 -7.23 -4.98
CA PHE A 69 -7.85 -6.51 -5.40
C PHE A 69 -8.67 -7.20 -6.50
N LEU A 70 -8.11 -8.12 -7.27
CA LEU A 70 -8.78 -8.83 -8.38
C LEU A 70 -8.85 -10.35 -8.21
N GLY A 71 -8.18 -10.89 -7.18
CA GLY A 71 -8.20 -12.31 -6.79
C GLY A 71 -9.52 -12.78 -6.22
#